data_AF-A0A254QCU3-F1
#
_entry.id   AF-A0A254QCU3-F1
#
_cell.length_a   1.000
_cell.length_b   1.000
_cell.length_c   1.000
_cell.angle_alpha   90.00
_cell.angle_beta   90.00
_cell.angle_gamma   90.00
#
_symmetry.space_group_name_H-M   'P 1'
#
loop_
_entity.id
_entity.type
_entity.pdbx_description
1 polymer ?
#
loop_
_entity_poly.entity_id
_entity_poly.type
_entity_poly.pdbx_seq_one_letter_code
_entity_poly.pdbx_strand_id
1 'polypeptide(L)'
;MFLDTHGVAPGEVFQDVLWHRLCDCDVLIMLDTHSYFESRWTAAEFGRALAKGICVLRVGWPGVSASARAKTATNIELEQADFDDTDLLVQEAITRLANQLERARSLGHAVRSVNMYSKIENSTKQIGGTVSSAGLGNSVEIALPGGSELLLVPAIGVPSAGTLQSAEALGDGTSVAVVYDQVGLLPTWQTHLEWLGTRIQTVKWIKASEIAWQLANWEETK
;
A
#
# COMPACT_ATOMS: atom_id res chain seq x y z
N MET A 1 1.16 -6.19 -11.94
CA MET A 1 2.52 -6.77 -11.87
C MET A 1 3.48 -5.75 -12.44
N PHE A 2 4.43 -5.28 -11.64
CA PHE A 2 5.48 -4.37 -12.11
C PHE A 2 6.78 -5.17 -12.23
N LEU A 3 7.48 -5.01 -13.35
CA LEU A 3 8.80 -5.60 -13.60
C LEU A 3 9.74 -4.45 -13.93
N ASP A 4 10.73 -4.26 -13.07
CA ASP A 4 11.70 -3.18 -13.08
C ASP A 4 12.20 -2.82 -14.48
N THR A 5 12.59 -3.81 -15.30
CA THR A 5 13.20 -3.58 -16.61
C THR A 5 12.22 -3.26 -17.74
N HIS A 6 10.92 -3.40 -17.54
CA HIS A 6 9.91 -3.26 -18.60
C HIS A 6 8.86 -2.17 -18.32
N GLY A 7 8.86 -1.56 -17.13
CA GLY A 7 7.80 -0.67 -16.68
C GLY A 7 8.11 0.83 -16.63
N VAL A 8 9.32 1.26 -17.02
CA VAL A 8 9.76 2.67 -16.90
C VAL A 8 9.93 3.32 -18.27
N ALA A 9 9.30 4.48 -18.48
CA ALA A 9 9.39 5.18 -19.75
C ALA A 9 10.76 5.86 -19.94
N PRO A 10 11.25 6.01 -21.19
CA PRO A 10 12.47 6.77 -21.45
C PRO A 10 12.37 8.21 -20.93
N GLY A 11 13.37 8.64 -20.16
CA GLY A 11 13.45 10.02 -19.63
C GLY A 11 12.94 10.20 -18.19
N GLU A 12 12.34 9.17 -17.58
CA GLU A 12 11.97 9.20 -16.16
C GLU A 12 13.15 8.81 -15.26
N VAL A 13 13.17 9.39 -14.04
CA VAL A 13 14.11 8.93 -13.00
C VAL A 13 13.61 7.59 -12.49
N PHE A 14 14.25 6.52 -12.96
CA PHE A 14 13.88 5.13 -12.68
C PHE A 14 13.51 4.86 -11.21
N GLN A 15 14.31 5.35 -10.27
CA GLN A 15 14.12 5.10 -8.85
C GLN A 15 12.84 5.74 -8.30
N ASP A 16 12.48 6.93 -8.78
CA ASP A 16 11.27 7.62 -8.33
C ASP A 16 10.02 6.88 -8.83
N VAL A 17 10.06 6.38 -10.07
CA VAL A 17 9.00 5.54 -10.64
C VAL A 17 8.90 4.22 -9.88
N LEU A 18 10.03 3.57 -9.61
CA LEU A 18 10.09 2.33 -8.83
C LEU A 18 9.39 2.49 -7.48
N TRP A 19 9.71 3.54 -6.73
CA TRP A 19 9.14 3.76 -5.39
C TRP A 19 7.66 4.07 -5.42
N HIS A 20 7.21 4.82 -6.43
CA HIS A 20 5.79 5.09 -6.61
C HIS A 20 5.02 3.82 -6.99
N ARG A 21 5.56 2.99 -7.89
CA ARG A 21 4.97 1.70 -8.26
C ARG A 21 4.93 0.74 -7.07
N LEU A 22 5.97 0.76 -6.24
CA LEU A 22 6.02 -0.02 -5.00
C LEU A 22 4.86 0.35 -4.08
N CYS A 23 4.46 1.63 -4.00
CA CYS A 23 3.31 2.05 -3.18
C CYS A 23 2.00 1.36 -3.59
N ASP A 24 1.85 1.05 -4.88
CA ASP A 24 0.68 0.39 -5.49
C ASP A 24 0.76 -1.15 -5.45
N CYS A 25 1.88 -1.71 -4.98
CA CYS A 25 2.05 -3.15 -4.88
C CYS A 25 1.52 -3.69 -3.55
N ASP A 26 0.85 -4.85 -3.61
CA ASP A 26 0.44 -5.61 -2.43
C ASP A 26 1.56 -6.51 -1.89
N VAL A 27 2.36 -7.09 -2.80
CA VAL A 27 3.44 -8.03 -2.49
C VAL A 27 4.68 -7.72 -3.32
N LEU A 28 5.83 -7.76 -2.68
CA LEU A 28 7.14 -7.83 -3.33
C LEU A 28 7.58 -9.29 -3.41
N ILE A 29 7.82 -9.80 -4.62
CA ILE A 29 8.44 -11.13 -4.81
C ILE A 29 9.94 -10.94 -4.87
N MET A 30 10.63 -11.51 -3.89
CA MET A 30 12.09 -11.53 -3.80
C MET A 30 12.60 -12.88 -4.30
N LEU A 31 13.25 -12.89 -5.45
CA LEU A 31 13.98 -14.07 -5.96
C LEU A 31 15.36 -14.12 -5.28
N ASP A 32 15.46 -14.87 -4.19
CA ASP A 32 16.65 -14.90 -3.35
C ASP A 32 17.71 -15.85 -3.91
N THR A 33 18.59 -15.29 -4.75
CA THR A 33 19.81 -15.92 -5.24
C THR A 33 21.00 -15.54 -4.35
N HIS A 34 22.15 -16.22 -4.49
CA HIS A 34 23.33 -15.96 -3.66
C HIS A 34 23.78 -14.49 -3.61
N SER A 35 23.60 -13.74 -4.71
CA SER A 35 24.02 -12.35 -4.83
C SER A 35 22.90 -11.33 -4.62
N TYR A 36 21.69 -11.75 -4.21
CA TYR A 36 20.53 -10.85 -4.13
C TYR A 36 20.82 -9.59 -3.31
N PHE A 37 21.40 -9.71 -2.11
CA PHE A 37 21.71 -8.57 -1.24
C PHE A 37 23.07 -7.90 -1.48
N GLU A 38 23.83 -8.30 -2.51
CA GLU A 38 25.10 -7.65 -2.86
C GLU A 38 24.86 -6.30 -3.53
N SER A 39 23.70 -6.11 -4.16
CA SER A 39 23.28 -4.83 -4.72
C SER A 39 22.72 -3.90 -3.63
N ARG A 40 23.17 -2.64 -3.62
CA ARG A 40 22.57 -1.61 -2.76
C ARG A 40 21.09 -1.38 -3.07
N TRP A 41 20.67 -1.64 -4.31
CA TRP A 41 19.32 -1.34 -4.79
C TRP A 41 18.31 -2.35 -4.28
N THR A 42 18.60 -3.64 -4.38
CA THR A 42 17.76 -4.71 -3.83
C THR A 42 17.62 -4.57 -2.31
N ALA A 43 18.69 -4.19 -1.61
CA ALA A 43 18.63 -3.89 -0.18
C ALA A 43 17.74 -2.68 0.14
N ALA A 44 17.81 -1.61 -0.66
CA ALA A 44 17.00 -0.41 -0.49
C ALA A 44 15.51 -0.67 -0.79
N GLU A 45 15.21 -1.40 -1.86
CA GLU A 45 13.85 -1.78 -2.24
C GLU A 45 13.22 -2.68 -1.19
N PHE A 46 13.93 -3.72 -0.73
CA PHE A 46 13.49 -4.58 0.35
C PHE A 46 13.20 -3.78 1.63
N GLY A 47 14.11 -2.89 2.03
CA GLY A 47 13.93 -2.04 3.20
C GLY A 47 12.72 -1.10 3.07
N ARG A 48 12.48 -0.54 1.88
CA ARG A 48 11.32 0.33 1.61
C ARG A 48 10.01 -0.45 1.62
N ALA A 49 9.98 -1.66 1.05
CA ALA A 49 8.81 -2.53 1.09
C ALA A 49 8.40 -2.81 2.54
N LEU A 50 9.36 -3.18 3.40
CA LEU A 50 9.11 -3.38 4.83
C LEU A 50 8.62 -2.11 5.53
N ALA A 51 9.26 -0.96 5.28
CA ALA A 51 8.84 0.32 5.87
C ALA A 51 7.41 0.73 5.46
N LYS A 52 6.96 0.25 4.29
CA LYS A 52 5.63 0.46 3.74
C LYS A 52 4.60 -0.58 4.16
N GLY A 53 5.00 -1.58 4.93
CA GLY A 53 4.15 -2.71 5.28
C GLY A 53 3.72 -3.53 4.06
N ILE A 54 4.48 -3.46 2.96
CA ILE A 54 4.27 -4.31 1.78
C ILE A 54 4.80 -5.69 2.16
N CYS A 55 3.96 -6.71 1.94
CA CYS A 55 4.36 -8.07 2.26
C CYS A 55 5.48 -8.51 1.31
N VAL A 56 6.51 -9.15 1.84
CA VAL A 56 7.58 -9.72 1.01
C VAL A 56 7.42 -11.23 0.97
N LEU A 57 7.31 -11.79 -0.23
CA LEU A 57 7.44 -13.23 -0.48
C LEU A 57 8.86 -13.51 -0.97
N ARG A 58 9.67 -14.09 -0.09
CA ARG A 58 10.96 -14.67 -0.45
C ARG A 58 10.74 -15.99 -1.15
N VAL A 59 11.24 -16.09 -2.38
CA VAL A 59 11.41 -17.33 -3.12
C VAL A 59 12.89 -17.70 -3.03
N GLY A 60 13.21 -18.62 -2.12
CA GLY A 60 14.57 -19.10 -1.94
C GLY A 60 14.98 -19.99 -3.09
N TRP A 61 16.06 -19.61 -3.78
CA TRP A 61 16.61 -20.43 -4.87
C TRP A 61 17.26 -21.71 -4.29
N PRO A 62 17.31 -22.84 -5.02
CA PRO A 62 17.90 -24.06 -4.50
C PRO A 62 19.33 -23.85 -4.00
N GLY A 63 19.60 -24.28 -2.76
CA GLY A 63 20.91 -24.14 -2.12
C GLY A 63 21.21 -22.76 -1.52
N VAL A 64 20.29 -21.80 -1.60
CA VAL A 64 20.46 -20.46 -1.02
C VAL A 64 19.84 -20.38 0.37
N SER A 65 20.68 -20.13 1.38
CA SER A 65 20.20 -19.90 2.74
C SER A 65 19.68 -18.47 2.92
N ALA A 66 18.53 -18.33 3.59
CA ALA A 66 17.93 -17.03 3.85
C ALA A 66 18.87 -16.11 4.66
N SER A 67 19.08 -14.90 4.16
CA SER A 67 19.76 -13.84 4.92
C SER A 67 18.98 -13.48 6.19
N ALA A 68 19.68 -13.07 7.25
CA ALA A 68 19.06 -12.54 8.46
C ALA A 68 18.12 -11.36 8.18
N ARG A 69 18.35 -10.62 7.10
CA ARG A 69 17.51 -9.50 6.64
C ARG A 69 16.12 -9.96 6.20
N ALA A 70 15.99 -11.18 5.67
CA ALA A 70 14.74 -11.72 5.13
C ALA A 70 13.89 -12.48 6.16
N LYS A 71 14.27 -12.46 7.45
CA LYS A 71 13.57 -13.23 8.51
C LYS A 71 12.09 -12.89 8.68
N THR A 72 11.70 -11.65 8.36
CA THR A 72 10.31 -11.19 8.46
C THR A 72 9.50 -11.42 7.18
N ALA A 73 10.14 -11.91 6.10
CA ALA A 73 9.46 -12.22 4.86
C ALA A 73 8.71 -13.55 4.97
N THR A 74 7.59 -13.64 4.26
CA THR A 74 6.97 -14.95 3.97
C THR A 74 7.93 -15.72 3.08
N ASN A 75 8.10 -17.03 3.33
CA ASN A 75 9.13 -17.80 2.66
C ASN A 75 8.58 -19.01 1.92
N ILE A 76 9.14 -19.28 0.76
CA ILE A 76 9.01 -20.53 0.02
C ILE A 76 10.37 -20.91 -0.55
N GLU A 77 10.85 -22.11 -0.22
CA GLU A 77 12.07 -22.65 -0.79
C GLU A 77 11.74 -23.40 -2.08
N LEU A 78 12.56 -23.19 -3.11
CA LEU A 78 12.61 -24.02 -4.29
C LEU A 78 13.65 -25.12 -4.12
N GLU A 79 13.35 -26.29 -4.64
CA GLU A 79 14.22 -27.44 -4.71
C GLU A 79 14.63 -27.69 -6.17
N GLN A 80 15.67 -28.49 -6.40
CA GLN A 80 16.08 -28.84 -7.76
C GLN A 80 14.95 -29.57 -8.54
N ALA A 81 14.08 -30.30 -7.83
CA ALA A 81 12.92 -30.97 -8.41
C ALA A 81 11.79 -30.02 -8.86
N ASP A 82 11.85 -28.74 -8.48
CA ASP A 82 10.88 -27.74 -8.95
C ASP A 82 11.15 -27.27 -10.38
N PHE A 83 12.25 -27.73 -10.99
CA PHE A 83 12.66 -27.38 -12.34
C PHE A 83 12.57 -28.60 -13.27
N ASP A 84 12.13 -28.37 -14.50
CA ASP A 84 12.20 -29.36 -15.57
C ASP A 84 13.58 -29.41 -16.23
N ASP A 85 13.76 -30.30 -17.20
CA ASP A 85 15.01 -30.47 -17.95
C ASP A 85 15.42 -29.23 -18.77
N THR A 86 14.57 -28.20 -18.84
CA THR A 86 14.83 -26.91 -19.51
C THR A 86 15.08 -25.76 -18.54
N ASP A 87 15.29 -26.06 -17.25
CA ASP A 87 15.46 -25.09 -16.17
C ASP A 87 14.22 -24.18 -15.96
N LEU A 88 13.03 -24.63 -16.36
CA LEU A 88 11.77 -23.93 -16.13
C LEU A 88 11.02 -24.52 -14.94
N LEU A 89 10.26 -23.68 -14.22
CA LEU A 89 9.44 -24.13 -13.10
C LEU A 89 8.35 -25.10 -13.57
N VAL A 90 8.28 -26.27 -12.94
CA VAL A 90 7.21 -27.23 -13.18
C VAL A 90 5.87 -26.69 -12.67
N GLN A 91 4.76 -27.18 -13.24
CA GLN A 91 3.42 -26.69 -12.91
C GLN A 91 3.06 -26.83 -11.43
N GLU A 92 3.59 -27.86 -10.75
CA GLU A 92 3.41 -28.05 -9.31
C GLU A 92 4.07 -26.92 -8.51
N ALA A 93 5.31 -26.57 -8.83
CA ALA A 93 6.04 -25.46 -8.22
C ALA A 93 5.34 -24.13 -8.46
N ILE A 94 4.87 -23.88 -9.69
CA ILE A 94 4.10 -22.67 -10.04
C ILE A 94 2.82 -22.58 -9.20
N THR A 95 2.08 -23.67 -9.07
CA THR A 95 0.85 -23.72 -8.26
C THR A 95 1.14 -23.43 -6.78
N ARG A 96 2.21 -24.01 -6.25
CA ARG A 96 2.65 -23.79 -4.86
C ARG A 96 3.05 -22.33 -4.62
N LEU A 97 3.81 -21.74 -5.55
CA LEU A 97 4.20 -20.33 -5.54
C LEU A 97 2.99 -19.39 -5.60
N ALA A 98 2.06 -19.64 -6.53
CA ALA A 98 0.85 -18.84 -6.69
C ALA A 98 -0.01 -18.85 -5.41
N ASN A 99 -0.16 -20.02 -4.77
CA ASN A 99 -0.88 -20.14 -3.51
C ASN A 99 -0.21 -19.36 -2.37
N GLN A 100 1.12 -19.39 -2.29
CA GLN A 100 1.86 -18.61 -1.28
C GLN A 100 1.80 -17.11 -1.56
N LEU A 101 1.90 -16.71 -2.84
CA LEU A 101 1.74 -15.33 -3.26
C LEU A 101 0.37 -14.78 -2.86
N GLU A 102 -0.70 -15.54 -3.12
CA GLU A 102 -2.05 -15.10 -2.78
C GLU A 102 -2.27 -14.98 -1.27
N ARG A 103 -1.69 -15.88 -0.48
CA ARG A 103 -1.67 -15.77 0.99
C ARG A 103 -0.93 -14.51 1.44
N ALA A 104 0.26 -14.28 0.90
CA ALA A 104 1.08 -13.10 1.21
C ALA A 104 0.34 -11.81 0.83
N ARG A 105 -0.35 -11.80 -0.32
CA ARG A 105 -1.14 -10.66 -0.82
C ARG A 105 -2.33 -10.37 0.08
N SER A 106 -3.10 -11.39 0.42
CA SER A 106 -4.25 -11.26 1.32
C SER A 106 -3.84 -10.73 2.69
N LEU A 107 -2.77 -11.28 3.26
CA LEU A 107 -2.25 -10.84 4.55
C LEU A 107 -1.71 -9.40 4.49
N GLY A 108 -0.90 -9.08 3.46
CA GLY A 108 -0.33 -7.76 3.28
C GLY A 108 -1.40 -6.68 3.17
N HIS A 109 -2.43 -6.91 2.36
CA HIS A 109 -3.56 -6.02 2.24
C HIS A 109 -4.30 -5.83 3.57
N ALA A 110 -4.62 -6.93 4.28
CA ALA A 110 -5.30 -6.86 5.58
C ALA A 110 -4.49 -6.07 6.63
N VAL A 111 -3.17 -6.31 6.72
CA VAL A 111 -2.29 -5.59 7.65
C VAL A 111 -2.23 -4.10 7.33
N ARG A 112 -2.09 -3.73 6.05
CA ARG A 112 -2.08 -2.31 5.65
C ARG A 112 -3.42 -1.62 5.96
N SER A 113 -4.54 -2.31 5.73
CA SER A 113 -5.87 -1.80 6.09
C SER A 113 -6.02 -1.57 7.60
N VAL A 114 -5.64 -2.56 8.41
CA VAL A 114 -5.68 -2.43 9.89
C VAL A 114 -4.78 -1.30 10.37
N ASN A 115 -3.56 -1.18 9.84
CA ASN A 115 -2.65 -0.10 10.21
C ASN A 115 -3.22 1.28 9.87
N MET A 116 -3.85 1.44 8.70
CA MET A 116 -4.51 2.70 8.33
C MET A 116 -5.71 2.99 9.23
N TYR A 117 -6.54 1.98 9.53
CA TYR A 117 -7.66 2.11 10.45
C TYR A 117 -7.19 2.56 11.84
N SER A 118 -6.20 1.88 12.42
CA SER A 118 -5.65 2.25 13.73
C SER A 118 -5.06 3.65 13.73
N LYS A 119 -4.47 4.09 12.61
CA LYS A 119 -3.93 5.46 12.48
C LYS A 119 -5.05 6.50 12.48
N ILE A 120 -6.13 6.26 11.73
CA ILE A 120 -7.34 7.08 11.75
C ILE A 120 -7.90 7.13 13.17
N GLU A 121 -8.11 5.97 13.79
CA GLU A 121 -8.71 5.85 15.11
C GLU A 121 -7.91 6.62 16.17
N ASN A 122 -6.59 6.42 16.20
CA ASN A 122 -5.71 7.11 17.13
C ASN A 122 -5.69 8.63 16.90
N SER A 123 -5.66 9.07 15.63
CA SER A 123 -5.64 10.50 15.29
C SER A 123 -6.94 11.20 15.64
N THR A 124 -8.09 10.55 15.41
CA THR A 124 -9.42 11.06 15.78
C THR A 124 -9.54 11.17 17.30
N LYS A 125 -9.16 10.13 18.04
CA LYS A 125 -9.19 10.16 19.51
C LYS A 125 -8.23 11.19 20.09
N GLN A 126 -7.07 11.40 19.46
CA GLN A 126 -6.09 12.40 19.88
C GLN A 126 -6.66 13.82 19.92
N ILE A 127 -7.61 14.15 19.04
CA ILE A 127 -8.28 15.45 19.01
C ILE A 127 -9.59 15.46 19.82
N GLY A 128 -9.93 14.38 20.53
CA GLY A 128 -11.15 14.26 21.33
C GLY A 128 -12.40 13.82 20.55
N GLY A 129 -12.26 13.37 19.31
CA GLY A 129 -13.35 12.78 18.53
C GLY A 129 -13.62 11.33 18.92
N THR A 130 -14.71 10.78 18.39
CA THR A 130 -15.10 9.38 18.54
C THR A 130 -15.10 8.67 17.20
N VAL A 131 -15.00 7.34 17.24
CA VAL A 131 -14.93 6.48 16.06
C VAL A 131 -16.01 5.43 16.21
N SER A 132 -16.95 5.39 15.26
CA SER A 132 -17.89 4.29 15.11
C SER A 132 -17.16 3.11 14.47
N SER A 133 -17.67 1.89 14.65
CA SER A 133 -17.09 0.70 14.00
C SER A 133 -16.96 0.86 12.49
N ALA A 134 -16.04 0.11 11.86
CA ALA A 134 -15.82 0.11 10.42
C ALA A 134 -17.13 0.08 9.61
N GLY A 135 -17.33 1.09 8.77
CA GLY A 135 -18.49 1.25 7.91
C GLY A 135 -18.39 0.42 6.62
N LEU A 136 -19.32 0.64 5.69
CA LEU A 136 -19.33 -0.03 4.39
C LEU A 136 -18.04 0.25 3.60
N GLY A 137 -17.51 -0.76 2.90
CA GLY A 137 -16.37 -0.57 1.98
C GLY A 137 -15.04 -0.20 2.65
N ASN A 138 -14.78 -0.65 3.88
CA ASN A 138 -13.60 -0.31 4.71
C ASN A 138 -13.54 1.16 5.14
N SER A 139 -14.65 1.90 5.04
CA SER A 139 -14.74 3.26 5.55
C SER A 139 -14.74 3.28 7.09
N VAL A 140 -14.44 4.45 7.65
CA VAL A 140 -14.42 4.70 9.09
C VAL A 140 -15.29 5.90 9.37
N GLU A 141 -16.41 5.66 10.04
CA GLU A 141 -17.29 6.71 10.53
C GLU A 141 -16.68 7.31 11.81
N ILE A 142 -16.63 8.63 11.85
CA ILE A 142 -16.11 9.37 13.01
C ILE A 142 -17.05 10.51 13.35
N ALA A 143 -17.04 10.91 14.63
CA ALA A 143 -17.60 12.18 15.07
C ALA A 143 -16.48 13.07 15.62
N LEU A 144 -16.43 14.31 15.16
CA LEU A 144 -15.50 15.31 15.69
C LEU A 144 -15.98 15.80 17.08
N PRO A 145 -15.11 16.45 17.88
CA PRO A 145 -15.50 16.98 19.19
C PRO A 145 -16.72 17.91 19.17
N GLY A 146 -16.95 18.59 18.05
CA GLY A 146 -18.12 19.46 17.82
C GLY A 146 -19.41 18.74 17.42
N GLY A 147 -19.37 17.42 17.24
CA GLY A 147 -20.52 16.60 16.85
C GLY A 147 -20.69 16.38 15.34
N SER A 148 -19.92 17.06 14.47
CA SER A 148 -19.96 16.81 13.03
C SER A 148 -19.52 15.38 12.71
N GLU A 149 -20.32 14.67 11.91
CA GLU A 149 -20.07 13.31 11.46
C GLU A 149 -19.35 13.29 10.10
N LEU A 150 -18.32 12.46 10.00
CA LEU A 150 -17.53 12.31 8.78
C LEU A 150 -17.32 10.82 8.45
N LEU A 151 -17.24 10.55 7.16
CA LEU A 151 -16.83 9.26 6.62
C LEU A 151 -15.39 9.35 6.09
N LEU A 152 -14.47 8.62 6.71
CA LEU A 152 -13.09 8.51 6.25
C LEU A 152 -12.89 7.23 5.46
N VAL A 153 -12.47 7.35 4.20
CA VAL A 153 -12.23 6.23 3.28
C VAL A 153 -10.72 6.03 3.14
N PRO A 154 -10.13 4.98 3.73
CA PRO A 154 -8.70 4.71 3.58
C PRO A 154 -8.38 4.21 2.16
N ALA A 155 -7.44 4.86 1.49
CA ALA A 155 -6.87 4.42 0.23
C ALA A 155 -5.60 3.60 0.50
N ILE A 156 -5.66 2.29 0.25
CA ILE A 156 -4.49 1.40 0.23
C ILE A 156 -3.94 1.38 -1.19
N GLY A 157 -2.68 1.78 -1.35
CA GLY A 157 -2.07 1.91 -2.67
C GLY A 157 -1.93 3.37 -3.11
N VAL A 158 -1.89 3.59 -4.43
CA VAL A 158 -1.85 4.93 -5.01
C VAL A 158 -3.27 5.43 -5.25
N PRO A 159 -3.72 6.52 -4.59
CA PRO A 159 -5.06 7.05 -4.82
C PRO A 159 -5.17 7.68 -6.22
N SER A 160 -6.39 7.67 -6.78
CA SER A 160 -6.71 8.20 -8.11
C SER A 160 -8.05 8.94 -8.12
N ALA A 161 -8.44 9.53 -9.26
CA ALA A 161 -9.79 10.08 -9.44
C ALA A 161 -10.89 9.03 -9.20
N GLY A 162 -10.65 7.76 -9.55
CA GLY A 162 -11.59 6.67 -9.25
C GLY A 162 -11.76 6.45 -7.75
N THR A 163 -10.70 6.64 -6.96
CA THR A 163 -10.77 6.59 -5.50
C THR A 163 -11.71 7.66 -4.93
N LEU A 164 -11.66 8.89 -5.47
CA LEU A 164 -12.60 9.95 -5.07
C LEU A 164 -14.04 9.58 -5.44
N GLN A 165 -14.26 9.14 -6.67
CA GLN A 165 -15.59 8.77 -7.14
C GLN A 165 -16.21 7.67 -6.28
N SER A 166 -15.45 6.64 -5.94
CA SER A 166 -15.92 5.57 -5.05
C SER A 166 -16.22 6.07 -3.64
N ALA A 167 -15.41 7.00 -3.11
CA ALA A 167 -15.63 7.59 -1.80
C ALA A 167 -16.88 8.50 -1.78
N GLU A 168 -17.09 9.29 -2.82
CA GLU A 168 -18.29 10.14 -2.97
C GLU A 168 -19.57 9.29 -2.97
N ALA A 169 -19.56 8.18 -3.71
CA ALA A 169 -20.68 7.25 -3.76
C ALA A 169 -20.99 6.56 -2.42
N LEU A 170 -20.00 6.44 -1.52
CA LEU A 170 -20.18 5.88 -0.18
C LEU A 170 -20.76 6.87 0.82
N GLY A 171 -20.56 8.18 0.61
CA GLY A 171 -20.90 9.22 1.58
C GLY A 171 -22.40 9.43 1.81
N ASP A 172 -23.22 9.22 0.78
CA ASP A 172 -24.69 9.41 0.80
C ASP A 172 -25.16 10.67 1.58
N GLY A 173 -24.51 11.82 1.34
CA GLY A 173 -24.81 13.10 2.01
C GLY A 173 -24.01 13.41 3.28
N THR A 174 -23.21 12.46 3.78
CA THR A 174 -22.23 12.66 4.85
C THR A 174 -20.95 13.30 4.30
N SER A 175 -20.28 14.14 5.09
CA SER A 175 -18.97 14.68 4.71
C SER A 175 -17.94 13.55 4.56
N VAL A 176 -17.29 13.46 3.38
CA VAL A 176 -16.33 12.37 3.10
C VAL A 176 -14.91 12.89 2.94
N ALA A 177 -13.94 12.13 3.42
CA ALA A 177 -12.53 12.32 3.10
C ALA A 177 -11.84 11.01 2.72
N VAL A 178 -10.95 11.05 1.74
CA VAL A 178 -10.04 9.94 1.44
C VAL A 178 -8.73 10.13 2.16
N VAL A 179 -8.35 9.14 2.97
CA VAL A 179 -7.09 9.12 3.72
C VAL A 179 -6.07 8.26 2.99
N TYR A 180 -4.90 8.80 2.65
CA TYR A 180 -3.87 8.07 1.89
C TYR A 180 -2.47 8.28 2.46
N ASP A 181 -1.60 7.27 2.31
CA ASP A 181 -0.18 7.41 2.67
C ASP A 181 0.61 8.04 1.52
N GLN A 182 1.07 9.26 1.73
CA GLN A 182 1.80 10.04 0.73
C GLN A 182 3.27 9.64 0.57
N VAL A 183 3.86 8.92 1.53
CA VAL A 183 5.30 8.62 1.50
C VAL A 183 5.61 7.79 0.25
N GLY A 184 6.66 8.11 -0.51
CA GLY A 184 7.02 7.35 -1.71
C GLY A 184 6.17 7.62 -2.97
N LEU A 185 5.08 8.41 -2.89
CA LEU A 185 4.38 8.87 -4.08
C LEU A 185 5.22 9.90 -4.85
N LEU A 186 5.18 9.86 -6.18
CA LEU A 186 5.81 10.87 -7.03
C LEU A 186 5.33 12.28 -6.65
N PRO A 187 6.23 13.28 -6.60
CA PRO A 187 5.83 14.67 -6.38
C PRO A 187 4.79 15.16 -7.38
N THR A 188 4.95 14.78 -8.67
CA THR A 188 3.97 15.10 -9.72
C THR A 188 2.60 14.48 -9.46
N TRP A 189 2.55 13.27 -8.89
CA TRP A 189 1.30 12.64 -8.49
C TRP A 189 0.64 13.36 -7.31
N GLN A 190 1.43 13.76 -6.32
CA GLN A 190 0.91 14.56 -5.20
C GLN A 190 0.33 15.90 -5.68
N THR A 191 1.02 16.59 -6.59
CA THR A 191 0.51 17.79 -7.26
C THR A 191 -0.79 17.52 -8.03
N HIS A 192 -0.90 16.35 -8.69
CA HIS A 192 -2.13 15.96 -9.37
C HIS A 192 -3.30 15.73 -8.40
N LEU A 193 -3.08 15.08 -7.27
CA LEU A 193 -4.11 14.89 -6.23
C LEU A 193 -4.57 16.22 -5.64
N GLU A 194 -3.62 17.12 -5.35
CA GLU A 194 -3.92 18.47 -4.89
C GLU A 194 -4.73 19.24 -5.93
N TRP A 195 -4.34 19.18 -7.21
CA TRP A 195 -5.12 19.76 -8.31
C TRP A 195 -6.53 19.18 -8.40
N LEU A 196 -6.70 17.86 -8.29
CA LEU A 196 -8.02 17.21 -8.27
C LEU A 196 -8.89 17.73 -7.11
N GLY A 197 -8.31 17.89 -5.92
CA GLY A 197 -9.01 18.45 -4.75
C GLY A 197 -9.47 19.90 -4.93
N THR A 198 -8.84 20.67 -5.82
CA THR A 198 -9.33 22.02 -6.18
C THR A 198 -10.52 21.99 -7.14
N ARG A 199 -10.77 20.87 -7.82
CA ARG A 199 -11.83 20.70 -8.83
C ARG A 199 -13.03 19.93 -8.31
N ILE A 200 -12.79 18.95 -7.45
CA ILE A 200 -13.81 18.09 -6.83
C ILE A 200 -13.78 18.38 -5.33
N GLN A 201 -14.80 19.09 -4.83
CA GLN A 201 -14.85 19.52 -3.43
C GLN A 201 -15.72 18.62 -2.55
N THR A 202 -16.54 17.76 -3.16
CA THR A 202 -17.46 16.84 -2.47
C THR A 202 -16.74 15.82 -1.58
N VAL A 203 -15.48 15.53 -1.88
CA VAL A 203 -14.61 14.64 -1.09
C VAL A 203 -13.26 15.31 -0.89
N LYS A 204 -12.75 15.33 0.36
CA LYS A 204 -11.43 15.90 0.66
C LYS A 204 -10.32 14.86 0.66
N TRP A 205 -9.11 15.27 0.31
CA TRP A 205 -7.91 14.47 0.48
C TRP A 205 -7.27 14.73 1.84
N ILE A 206 -6.91 13.67 2.57
CA ILE A 206 -6.16 13.75 3.82
C ILE A 206 -4.91 12.87 3.71
N LYS A 207 -3.74 13.48 3.87
CA LYS A 207 -2.48 12.74 4.02
C LYS A 207 -2.50 12.00 5.36
N ALA A 208 -2.09 10.74 5.39
CA ALA A 208 -2.20 9.90 6.57
C ALA A 208 -1.38 10.45 7.76
N SER A 209 -0.32 11.22 7.53
CA SER A 209 0.45 11.89 8.60
C SER A 209 -0.23 13.14 9.16
N GLU A 210 -1.28 13.62 8.51
CA GLU A 210 -1.90 14.93 8.75
C GLU A 210 -3.32 14.82 9.33
N ILE A 211 -3.82 13.59 9.54
CA ILE A 211 -5.20 13.32 9.94
C ILE A 211 -5.62 14.20 11.13
N ALA A 212 -4.87 14.19 12.22
CA ALA A 212 -5.24 14.91 13.43
C ALA A 212 -5.44 16.42 13.19
N TRP A 213 -4.51 17.11 12.52
CA TRP A 213 -4.66 18.55 12.31
C TRP A 213 -5.70 18.89 11.23
N GLN A 214 -5.88 18.04 10.22
CA GLN A 214 -6.85 18.28 9.15
C GLN A 214 -8.28 18.14 9.69
N LEU A 215 -8.49 17.16 10.57
CA LEU A 215 -9.76 16.97 11.27
C LEU A 215 -10.03 18.07 12.30
N ALA A 216 -9.00 18.56 13.00
CA ALA A 216 -9.15 19.67 13.94
C ALA A 216 -9.60 20.98 13.28
N ASN A 217 -9.19 21.19 12.02
CA ASN A 217 -9.58 22.35 11.20
C ASN A 217 -10.66 21.99 10.16
N TRP A 218 -11.50 20.98 10.44
CA TRP A 218 -12.48 20.54 9.46
C TRP A 218 -13.58 21.58 9.26
N GLU A 219 -13.63 22.18 8.07
CA GLU A 219 -14.75 23.01 7.61
C GLU A 219 -15.71 22.16 6.78
N GLU A 220 -17.01 22.19 7.06
CA GLU A 220 -17.99 21.47 6.24
C GLU A 220 -17.96 21.97 4.79
N THR A 221 -17.93 21.05 3.82
CA THR A 221 -18.06 21.40 2.42
C THR A 221 -19.50 21.85 2.16
N LYS A 222 -19.70 23.08 1.68
CA LYS A 222 -21.02 23.59 1.28
C LYS A 222 -21.51 23.00 -0.02
#